data_AF-A0A0A7CP21-F1
#
_entry.id   AF-A0A0A7CP21-F1
#
_cell.length_a   1.000
_cell.length_b   1.000
_cell.length_c   1.000
_cell.angle_alpha   90.00
_cell.angle_beta   90.00
_cell.angle_gamma   90.00
#
_symmetry.space_group_name_H-M   'P 1'
#
loop_
_entity.id
_entity.type
_entity.pdbx_description
1 polymer ?
#
loop_
_entity_poly.entity_id
_entity_poly.type
_entity_poly.pdbx_seq_one_letter_code
_entity_poly.pdbx_strand_id
1 'polypeptide(L)'
;MILWALAIAALQTTVAGLGVCYDSYDPARVATHFATIQQGFSIVRIQRHPGTVSIVFVGNEELSNGWNADQLLAQINAVKSQLKAAGINVPVGTVQIDGDWLNNKGLAAACDVVGVNIHPFYGTSPASKSNPIEDLKTRWAAMVSVFGAKTQLVETGWPHQGNAENGHVPSDSTAASFFGQVQSWVASGNGGTQPTYFMFHDNPNKGVNTPEGSFGLADANGNWKLNIGSSDNGGNTQSTADPYNLLVPFQLVTTKGKVVYEYAHVLHAYTNAHQFQDLWYYNKATMQIKSRSDGLCIDAFLGDDKKYYVHLYDCGDGSNGNQKWSLQNQKVVHAVHPNLCLDADPTDPNQGIQVWECVSGNTNQIFTVTAETHHMTLASGNLVLAVQGNSDQVQFRPVQGSMAAVYSDASALWTLDPSTGLMKSETTSQCLDAYQPKNGGAIHTYACDPNNRNQIWRYDPLTQQLRHVSHQGYCLDLGSASGATPYIWTCHTPGDTWMTYQKFTYTV
;
A
#
# COMPACT_ATOMS: atom_id res chain seq x y z
N MET A 1 -7.47 13.50 -58.23
CA MET A 1 -7.05 14.43 -57.16
C MET A 1 -7.57 13.88 -55.84
N ILE A 2 -6.73 13.10 -55.16
CA ILE A 2 -7.08 12.38 -53.92
C ILE A 2 -6.38 13.11 -52.79
N LEU A 3 -7.16 13.66 -51.86
CA LEU A 3 -6.66 14.31 -50.65
C LEU A 3 -6.14 13.26 -49.67
N TRP A 4 -4.89 13.43 -49.24
CA TRP A 4 -4.30 12.72 -48.12
C TRP A 4 -4.73 13.38 -46.82
N ALA A 5 -5.41 12.63 -45.95
CA ALA A 5 -5.54 12.97 -44.53
C ALA A 5 -4.56 12.08 -43.75
N LEU A 6 -3.49 12.69 -43.24
CA LEU A 6 -2.63 12.06 -42.24
C LEU A 6 -3.43 11.92 -40.93
N ALA A 7 -3.95 10.73 -40.68
CA ALA A 7 -4.35 10.32 -39.34
C ALA A 7 -3.09 9.86 -38.60
N ILE A 8 -2.57 10.70 -37.71
CA ILE A 8 -1.60 10.29 -36.71
C ILE A 8 -2.34 9.35 -35.77
N ALA A 9 -2.12 8.05 -35.94
CA ALA A 9 -2.54 7.04 -34.97
C ALA A 9 -1.69 7.23 -33.71
N ALA A 10 -2.21 7.98 -32.75
CA ALA A 10 -1.72 7.94 -31.39
C ALA A 10 -1.97 6.51 -30.88
N LEU A 11 -0.91 5.70 -30.84
CA LEU A 11 -0.88 4.45 -30.10
C LEU A 11 -1.20 4.78 -28.64
N GLN A 12 -2.45 4.55 -28.24
CA GLN A 12 -2.82 4.52 -26.84
C GLN A 12 -2.05 3.35 -26.20
N THR A 13 -1.03 3.68 -25.40
CA THR A 13 -0.44 2.74 -24.45
C THR A 13 -1.50 2.47 -23.39
N THR A 14 -2.23 1.36 -23.53
CA THR A 14 -3.08 0.84 -22.46
C THR A 14 -2.19 0.50 -21.27
N VAL A 15 -2.35 1.23 -20.17
CA VAL A 15 -1.77 0.84 -18.88
C VAL A 15 -2.39 -0.51 -18.52
N ALA A 16 -1.59 -1.58 -18.58
CA ALA A 16 -2.03 -2.91 -18.19
C ALA A 16 -2.26 -2.93 -16.67
N GLY A 17 -3.53 -2.88 -16.26
CA GLY A 17 -3.91 -3.19 -14.88
C GLY A 17 -3.72 -4.68 -14.60
N LEU A 18 -3.25 -5.01 -13.41
CA LEU A 18 -3.22 -6.40 -12.90
C LEU A 18 -4.66 -6.95 -12.89
N GLY A 19 -4.86 -8.15 -13.44
CA GLY A 19 -6.16 -8.83 -13.46
C GLY A 19 -6.51 -9.43 -12.09
N VAL A 20 -7.80 -9.72 -11.87
CA VAL A 20 -8.29 -10.47 -10.70
C VAL A 20 -8.64 -11.90 -11.14
N CYS A 21 -7.96 -12.90 -10.59
CA CYS A 21 -8.29 -14.32 -10.81
C CYS A 21 -9.56 -14.70 -10.02
N TYR A 22 -10.42 -15.50 -10.64
CA TYR A 22 -11.57 -16.11 -9.98
C TYR A 22 -11.48 -17.62 -10.11
N ASP A 23 -11.28 -18.30 -8.99
CA ASP A 23 -11.22 -19.77 -8.93
C ASP A 23 -12.59 -20.40 -8.69
N SER A 24 -12.83 -21.53 -9.35
CA SER A 24 -13.96 -22.41 -9.08
C SER A 24 -13.44 -23.83 -8.78
N TYR A 25 -13.53 -24.26 -7.53
CA TYR A 25 -12.87 -25.47 -7.02
C TYR A 25 -13.71 -26.77 -7.08
N ASP A 26 -14.93 -26.76 -7.63
CA ASP A 26 -15.78 -27.97 -7.71
C ASP A 26 -16.32 -28.20 -9.14
N PRO A 27 -15.69 -29.09 -9.93
CA PRO A 27 -16.12 -29.44 -11.28
C PRO A 27 -17.56 -29.97 -11.36
N ALA A 28 -18.04 -30.64 -10.30
CA ALA A 28 -19.38 -31.23 -10.26
C ALA A 28 -20.46 -30.19 -9.92
N ARG A 29 -20.08 -29.05 -9.33
CA ARG A 29 -20.97 -27.93 -8.97
C ARG A 29 -20.77 -26.69 -9.82
N VAL A 30 -20.05 -26.81 -10.93
CA VAL A 30 -19.87 -25.74 -11.93
C VAL A 30 -21.20 -25.06 -12.27
N ALA A 31 -22.29 -25.81 -12.46
CA ALA A 31 -23.63 -25.25 -12.71
C ALA A 31 -24.19 -24.40 -11.54
N THR A 32 -23.94 -24.80 -10.30
CA THR A 32 -24.38 -24.09 -9.09
C THR A 32 -23.49 -22.87 -8.82
N HIS A 33 -22.18 -22.97 -9.04
CA HIS A 33 -21.26 -21.82 -9.00
C HIS A 33 -21.61 -20.77 -10.05
N PHE A 34 -21.96 -21.21 -11.27
CA PHE A 34 -22.50 -20.31 -12.30
C PHE A 34 -23.83 -19.67 -11.89
N ALA A 35 -24.69 -20.36 -11.13
CA ALA A 35 -25.95 -19.83 -10.60
C ALA A 35 -25.76 -18.76 -9.49
N THR A 36 -24.77 -18.92 -8.61
CA THR A 36 -24.44 -17.93 -7.57
C THR A 36 -23.80 -16.67 -8.18
N ILE A 37 -22.92 -16.83 -9.19
CA ILE A 37 -22.40 -15.71 -9.99
C ILE A 37 -23.55 -14.98 -10.71
N GLN A 38 -24.55 -15.74 -11.20
CA GLN A 38 -25.77 -15.24 -11.85
C GLN A 38 -26.61 -14.27 -11.01
N GLN A 39 -26.61 -14.44 -9.69
CA GLN A 39 -27.42 -13.65 -8.76
C GLN A 39 -26.77 -12.31 -8.40
N GLY A 40 -25.43 -12.20 -8.50
CA GLY A 40 -24.71 -10.92 -8.39
C GLY A 40 -24.48 -10.23 -9.75
N PHE A 41 -24.35 -11.01 -10.83
CA PHE A 41 -24.08 -10.53 -12.18
C PHE A 41 -24.75 -11.46 -13.21
N SER A 42 -25.72 -10.95 -13.97
CA SER A 42 -26.66 -11.76 -14.77
C SER A 42 -26.04 -12.50 -15.99
N ILE A 43 -25.55 -13.74 -15.75
CA ILE A 43 -25.16 -14.87 -16.66
C ILE A 43 -24.16 -14.58 -17.80
N VAL A 44 -23.12 -15.44 -17.86
CA VAL A 44 -22.06 -15.61 -18.89
C VAL A 44 -21.70 -14.34 -19.66
N ARG A 45 -20.84 -13.54 -19.04
CA ARG A 45 -20.29 -12.30 -19.62
C ARG A 45 -19.65 -12.53 -20.99
N ILE A 46 -19.13 -13.72 -21.31
CA ILE A 46 -18.47 -13.98 -22.61
C ILE A 46 -19.43 -13.90 -23.81
N GLN A 47 -20.67 -14.38 -23.70
CA GLN A 47 -21.66 -14.29 -24.79
C GLN A 47 -22.42 -12.96 -24.78
N ARG A 48 -22.70 -12.38 -23.60
CA ARG A 48 -23.44 -11.10 -23.48
C ARG A 48 -22.56 -9.86 -23.64
N HIS A 49 -21.25 -10.00 -23.37
CA HIS A 49 -20.21 -8.99 -23.49
C HIS A 49 -18.95 -9.62 -24.10
N PRO A 50 -18.96 -9.91 -25.41
CA PRO A 50 -17.77 -10.43 -26.10
C PRO A 50 -16.56 -9.54 -25.80
N GLY A 51 -15.44 -10.16 -25.40
CA GLY A 51 -14.22 -9.46 -25.00
C GLY A 51 -14.05 -9.19 -23.49
N THR A 52 -14.96 -9.65 -22.63
CA THR A 52 -14.82 -9.49 -21.15
C THR A 52 -13.95 -10.53 -20.46
N VAL A 53 -13.75 -11.70 -21.07
CA VAL A 53 -12.80 -12.72 -20.61
C VAL A 53 -11.64 -12.74 -21.58
N SER A 54 -10.45 -12.48 -21.05
CA SER A 54 -9.20 -12.36 -21.81
C SER A 54 -8.53 -13.71 -22.07
N ILE A 55 -8.62 -14.64 -21.11
CA ILE A 55 -7.96 -15.95 -21.15
C ILE A 55 -8.83 -16.97 -20.39
N VAL A 56 -8.87 -18.21 -20.86
CA VAL A 56 -9.42 -19.35 -20.11
C VAL A 56 -8.31 -20.33 -19.77
N PHE A 57 -8.11 -20.59 -18.49
CA PHE A 57 -7.22 -21.64 -18.03
C PHE A 57 -8.02 -22.88 -17.62
N VAL A 58 -7.59 -24.03 -18.11
CA VAL A 58 -8.13 -25.35 -17.80
C VAL A 58 -7.23 -25.96 -16.74
N GLY A 59 -7.69 -25.86 -15.49
CA GLY A 59 -6.97 -26.39 -14.34
C GLY A 59 -5.89 -25.47 -13.76
N ASN A 60 -5.49 -25.78 -12.52
CA ASN A 60 -4.38 -25.19 -11.77
C ASN A 60 -3.55 -26.31 -11.10
N GLU A 61 -2.33 -26.52 -11.59
CA GLU A 61 -1.34 -27.46 -11.03
C GLU A 61 -1.75 -28.94 -11.01
N GLU A 62 -2.61 -29.38 -11.94
CA GLU A 62 -3.08 -30.77 -12.04
C GLU A 62 -1.96 -31.81 -12.15
N LEU A 63 -0.84 -31.47 -12.80
CA LEU A 63 0.29 -32.40 -12.94
C LEU A 63 0.91 -32.70 -11.56
N SER A 64 1.05 -31.68 -10.71
CA SER A 64 1.45 -31.82 -9.31
C SER A 64 0.37 -32.48 -8.44
N ASN A 65 -0.89 -32.45 -8.89
CA ASN A 65 -2.03 -33.08 -8.22
C ASN A 65 -2.42 -34.45 -8.81
N GLY A 66 -1.48 -35.12 -9.48
CA GLY A 66 -1.58 -36.54 -9.85
C GLY A 66 -2.24 -36.82 -11.20
N TRP A 67 -2.56 -35.80 -11.98
CA TRP A 67 -2.96 -36.00 -13.38
C TRP A 67 -1.72 -36.23 -14.25
N ASN A 68 -1.89 -36.97 -15.33
CA ASN A 68 -0.88 -37.04 -16.38
C ASN A 68 -1.18 -36.02 -17.51
N ALA A 69 -0.18 -35.80 -18.37
CA ALA A 69 -0.27 -34.87 -19.49
C ALA A 69 -1.44 -35.21 -20.45
N ASP A 70 -1.71 -36.48 -20.72
CA ASP A 70 -2.77 -36.88 -21.67
C ASP A 70 -4.18 -36.52 -21.14
N GLN A 71 -4.41 -36.68 -19.83
CA GLN A 71 -5.67 -36.29 -19.19
C GLN A 71 -5.90 -34.78 -19.32
N LEU A 72 -4.88 -33.98 -19.02
CA LEU A 72 -4.96 -32.53 -19.11
C LEU A 72 -5.12 -32.05 -20.56
N LEU A 73 -4.39 -32.67 -21.50
CA LEU A 73 -4.51 -32.42 -22.93
C LEU A 73 -5.93 -32.69 -23.45
N ALA A 74 -6.53 -33.83 -23.06
CA ALA A 74 -7.90 -34.17 -23.42
C ALA A 74 -8.89 -33.12 -22.92
N GLN A 75 -8.72 -32.64 -21.69
CA GLN A 75 -9.60 -31.62 -21.11
C GLN A 75 -9.45 -30.26 -21.80
N ILE A 76 -8.22 -29.82 -22.11
CA ILE A 76 -7.96 -28.58 -22.87
C ILE A 76 -8.67 -28.64 -24.23
N ASN A 77 -8.54 -29.74 -24.96
CA ASN A 77 -9.16 -29.91 -26.27
C ASN A 77 -10.70 -29.94 -26.20
N ALA A 78 -11.25 -30.56 -25.15
CA ALA A 78 -12.69 -30.58 -24.91
C ALA A 78 -13.24 -29.15 -24.68
N VAL A 79 -12.58 -28.37 -23.81
CA VAL A 79 -12.97 -26.98 -23.53
C VAL A 79 -12.85 -26.09 -24.77
N LYS A 80 -11.74 -26.19 -25.51
CA LYS A 80 -11.55 -25.46 -26.78
C LYS A 80 -12.66 -25.76 -27.78
N SER A 81 -13.03 -27.03 -27.92
CA SER A 81 -14.08 -27.46 -28.85
C SER A 81 -15.44 -26.90 -28.46
N GLN A 82 -15.77 -26.91 -27.15
CA GLN A 82 -17.02 -26.35 -26.63
C GLN A 82 -17.10 -24.84 -26.82
N LEU A 83 -16.03 -24.10 -26.51
CA LEU A 83 -15.97 -22.64 -26.71
C LEU A 83 -16.13 -22.29 -28.19
N LYS A 84 -15.43 -23.00 -29.08
CA LYS A 84 -15.55 -22.81 -30.53
C LYS A 84 -16.96 -23.09 -31.03
N ALA A 85 -17.59 -24.18 -30.57
CA ALA A 85 -18.97 -24.52 -30.93
C ALA A 85 -19.98 -23.46 -30.45
N ALA A 86 -19.69 -22.79 -29.34
CA ALA A 86 -20.47 -21.68 -28.80
C ALA A 86 -20.20 -20.32 -29.48
N GLY A 87 -19.34 -20.28 -30.51
CA GLY A 87 -18.95 -19.05 -31.20
C GLY A 87 -18.04 -18.14 -30.38
N ILE A 88 -17.40 -18.66 -29.33
CA ILE A 88 -16.53 -17.92 -28.43
C ILE A 88 -15.08 -18.08 -28.88
N ASN A 89 -14.43 -16.96 -29.18
CA ASN A 89 -13.02 -16.92 -29.55
C ASN A 89 -12.20 -16.28 -28.41
N VAL A 90 -11.66 -17.12 -27.52
CA VAL A 90 -10.83 -16.71 -26.38
C VAL A 90 -9.61 -17.65 -26.30
N PRO A 91 -8.39 -17.15 -25.98
CA PRO A 91 -7.22 -18.00 -25.74
C PRO A 91 -7.49 -19.03 -24.64
N VAL A 92 -7.13 -20.29 -24.88
CA VAL A 92 -7.27 -21.38 -23.90
C VAL A 92 -5.92 -21.98 -23.57
N GLY A 93 -5.67 -22.17 -22.28
CA GLY A 93 -4.43 -22.75 -21.75
C GLY A 93 -4.67 -23.63 -20.53
N THR A 94 -3.61 -23.90 -19.78
CA THR A 94 -3.64 -24.46 -18.42
C THR A 94 -2.61 -23.72 -17.57
N VAL A 95 -2.74 -23.80 -16.24
CA VAL A 95 -1.80 -23.24 -15.27
C VAL A 95 -1.08 -24.37 -14.57
N GLN A 96 0.25 -24.36 -14.57
CA GLN A 96 1.07 -25.33 -13.83
C GLN A 96 2.28 -24.63 -13.23
N ILE A 97 2.96 -25.24 -12.27
CA ILE A 97 4.28 -24.75 -11.83
C ILE A 97 5.31 -24.89 -12.96
N ASP A 98 6.34 -24.05 -12.94
CA ASP A 98 7.39 -24.01 -13.96
C ASP A 98 8.11 -25.36 -14.14
N GLY A 99 8.39 -26.09 -13.06
CA GLY A 99 9.00 -27.42 -13.12
C GLY A 99 8.16 -28.42 -13.93
N ASP A 100 6.85 -28.43 -13.72
CA ASP A 100 5.92 -29.32 -14.42
C ASP A 100 5.85 -29.00 -15.90
N TRP A 101 5.81 -27.71 -16.25
CA TRP A 101 5.88 -27.27 -17.65
C TRP A 101 7.18 -27.70 -18.33
N LEU A 102 8.33 -27.50 -17.69
CA LEU A 102 9.63 -27.84 -18.26
C LEU A 102 9.81 -29.36 -18.46
N ASN A 103 9.13 -30.17 -17.67
CA ASN A 103 9.10 -31.64 -17.83
C ASN A 103 8.06 -32.11 -18.84
N ASN A 104 7.01 -31.32 -19.12
CA ASN A 104 5.88 -31.70 -19.98
C ASN A 104 5.67 -30.74 -21.16
N LYS A 105 6.78 -30.32 -21.80
CA LYS A 105 6.79 -29.27 -22.85
C LYS A 105 5.81 -29.48 -24.00
N GLY A 106 5.50 -30.74 -24.34
CA GLY A 106 4.58 -31.10 -25.42
C GLY A 106 3.16 -30.57 -25.24
N LEU A 107 2.71 -30.33 -24.00
CA LEU A 107 1.38 -29.78 -23.70
C LEU A 107 1.16 -28.40 -24.32
N ALA A 108 2.21 -27.60 -24.48
CA ALA A 108 2.14 -26.26 -25.04
C ALA A 108 1.68 -26.23 -26.51
N ALA A 109 1.68 -27.37 -27.22
CA ALA A 109 1.12 -27.48 -28.56
C ALA A 109 -0.41 -27.32 -28.58
N ALA A 110 -1.11 -27.74 -27.52
CA ALA A 110 -2.56 -27.62 -27.41
C ALA A 110 -3.03 -26.27 -26.84
N CYS A 111 -2.14 -25.59 -26.11
CA CYS A 111 -2.43 -24.32 -25.46
C CYS A 111 -2.19 -23.12 -26.38
N ASP A 112 -3.13 -22.17 -26.36
CA ASP A 112 -2.93 -20.83 -26.94
C ASP A 112 -2.09 -19.95 -26.00
N VAL A 113 -2.16 -20.22 -24.69
CA VAL A 113 -1.43 -19.54 -23.61
C VAL A 113 -0.93 -20.55 -22.57
N VAL A 114 0.28 -20.35 -22.07
CA VAL A 114 0.96 -21.18 -21.08
C VAL A 114 0.96 -20.43 -19.76
N GLY A 115 0.02 -20.74 -18.87
CA GLY A 115 -0.07 -20.13 -17.55
C GLY A 115 0.93 -20.77 -16.60
N VAL A 116 1.72 -19.96 -15.89
CA VAL A 116 2.75 -20.47 -14.98
C VAL A 116 2.64 -19.87 -13.59
N ASN A 117 2.70 -20.73 -12.58
CA ASN A 117 2.86 -20.36 -11.19
C ASN A 117 4.33 -20.42 -10.82
N ILE A 118 4.87 -19.30 -10.34
CA ILE A 118 6.26 -19.19 -9.91
C ILE A 118 6.28 -18.51 -8.54
N HIS A 119 6.30 -19.33 -7.49
CA HIS A 119 6.51 -18.89 -6.12
C HIS A 119 7.96 -19.13 -5.71
N PRO A 120 8.79 -18.09 -5.55
CA PRO A 120 10.15 -18.24 -5.02
C PRO A 120 10.18 -18.81 -3.60
N PHE A 121 9.11 -18.58 -2.82
CA PHE A 121 8.99 -19.03 -1.43
C PHE A 121 9.04 -20.55 -1.28
N TYR A 122 8.33 -21.30 -2.13
CA TYR A 122 8.28 -22.76 -2.08
C TYR A 122 9.48 -23.43 -2.78
N GLY A 123 10.37 -22.65 -3.38
CA GLY A 123 11.55 -23.15 -4.08
C GLY A 123 12.63 -23.68 -3.14
N THR A 124 13.76 -24.07 -3.73
CA THR A 124 14.98 -24.45 -2.99
C THR A 124 16.17 -23.52 -3.30
N SER A 125 15.95 -22.52 -4.15
CA SER A 125 16.97 -21.57 -4.60
C SER A 125 17.52 -20.74 -3.42
N PRO A 126 18.84 -20.74 -3.20
CA PRO A 126 19.46 -19.88 -2.17
C PRO A 126 19.24 -18.39 -2.44
N ALA A 127 19.14 -18.00 -3.72
CA ALA A 127 18.90 -16.61 -4.12
C ALA A 127 17.59 -16.09 -3.51
N SER A 128 16.54 -16.92 -3.45
CA SER A 128 15.23 -16.50 -2.93
C SER A 128 15.23 -16.18 -1.44
N LYS A 129 16.25 -16.59 -0.68
CA LYS A 129 16.37 -16.26 0.76
C LYS A 129 16.74 -14.80 1.01
N SER A 130 17.43 -14.17 0.05
CA SER A 130 17.90 -12.79 0.17
C SER A 130 17.36 -11.87 -0.92
N ASN A 131 16.97 -12.42 -2.07
CA ASN A 131 16.52 -11.67 -3.23
C ASN A 131 15.52 -12.48 -4.09
N PRO A 132 14.28 -12.68 -3.61
CA PRO A 132 13.27 -13.52 -4.27
C PRO A 132 12.90 -13.10 -5.70
N ILE A 133 13.06 -11.82 -6.06
CA ILE A 133 12.79 -11.38 -7.44
C ILE A 133 13.77 -11.97 -8.46
N GLU A 134 15.04 -12.21 -8.10
CA GLU A 134 16.01 -12.78 -9.05
C GLU A 134 15.72 -14.26 -9.33
N ASP A 135 15.17 -14.98 -8.36
CA ASP A 135 14.68 -16.35 -8.59
C ASP A 135 13.47 -16.35 -9.53
N LEU A 136 12.49 -15.46 -9.31
CA LEU A 136 11.35 -15.29 -10.21
C LEU A 136 11.82 -14.97 -11.64
N LYS A 137 12.72 -14.00 -11.81
CA LYS A 137 13.27 -13.61 -13.12
C LYS A 137 13.98 -14.77 -13.82
N THR A 138 14.78 -15.53 -13.08
CA THR A 138 15.53 -16.66 -13.62
C THR A 138 14.58 -17.77 -14.09
N ARG A 139 13.60 -18.12 -13.26
CA ARG A 139 12.59 -19.15 -13.57
C ARG A 139 11.66 -18.70 -14.71
N TRP A 140 11.27 -17.43 -14.73
CA TRP A 140 10.55 -16.83 -15.86
C TRP A 140 11.34 -16.89 -17.16
N ALA A 141 12.62 -16.53 -17.15
CA ALA A 141 13.47 -16.59 -18.34
C ALA A 141 13.59 -18.02 -18.89
N ALA A 142 13.68 -19.03 -18.01
CA ALA A 142 13.65 -20.43 -18.40
C ALA A 142 12.34 -20.79 -19.11
N MET A 143 11.19 -20.36 -18.58
CA MET A 143 9.89 -20.55 -19.22
C MET A 143 9.80 -19.88 -20.59
N VAL A 144 10.17 -18.60 -20.69
CA VAL A 144 10.16 -17.86 -21.96
C VAL A 144 11.11 -18.47 -22.99
N SER A 145 12.25 -19.03 -22.57
CA SER A 145 13.19 -19.70 -23.49
C SER A 145 12.60 -20.93 -24.19
N VAL A 146 11.60 -21.58 -23.56
CA VAL A 146 10.96 -22.80 -24.07
C VAL A 146 9.64 -22.48 -24.76
N PHE A 147 8.80 -21.63 -24.17
CA PHE A 147 7.42 -21.40 -24.61
C PHE A 147 7.21 -20.04 -25.28
N GLY A 148 8.21 -19.16 -25.23
CA GLY A 148 8.19 -17.86 -25.89
C GLY A 148 7.02 -16.98 -25.44
N ALA A 149 6.42 -16.30 -26.41
CA ALA A 149 5.34 -15.34 -26.19
C ALA A 149 4.04 -15.97 -25.65
N LYS A 150 3.91 -17.30 -25.61
CA LYS A 150 2.75 -17.95 -24.98
C LYS A 150 2.76 -17.86 -23.45
N THR A 151 3.92 -17.58 -22.84
CA THR A 151 4.09 -17.62 -21.39
C THR A 151 3.32 -16.48 -20.71
N GLN A 152 2.53 -16.82 -19.70
CA GLN A 152 1.73 -15.92 -18.89
C GLN A 152 1.97 -16.22 -17.42
N LEU A 153 2.47 -15.25 -16.65
CA LEU A 153 2.58 -15.42 -15.19
C LEU A 153 1.17 -15.39 -14.60
N VAL A 154 0.80 -16.42 -13.85
CA VAL A 154 -0.54 -16.54 -13.24
C VAL A 154 -0.48 -16.40 -11.73
N GLU A 155 0.47 -17.05 -11.07
CA GLU A 155 0.64 -16.88 -9.63
C GLU A 155 2.10 -16.60 -9.28
N THR A 156 2.28 -15.57 -8.47
CA THR A 156 3.50 -15.34 -7.73
C THR A 156 3.15 -14.61 -6.45
N GLY A 157 4.02 -14.71 -5.46
CA GLY A 157 3.91 -13.94 -4.23
C GLY A 157 4.92 -14.38 -3.19
N TRP A 158 4.89 -13.68 -2.06
CA TRP A 158 5.62 -14.06 -0.86
C TRP A 158 4.67 -13.98 0.35
N PRO A 159 4.67 -14.98 1.24
CA PRO A 159 3.77 -15.01 2.37
C PRO A 159 4.21 -14.06 3.48
N HIS A 160 3.22 -13.49 4.17
CA HIS A 160 3.42 -12.55 5.27
C HIS A 160 3.72 -13.27 6.59
N GLN A 161 3.17 -14.48 6.79
CA GLN A 161 3.31 -15.26 8.02
C GLN A 161 3.35 -16.77 7.75
N GLY A 162 3.60 -17.56 8.79
CA GLY A 162 3.63 -19.02 8.75
C GLY A 162 5.02 -19.62 8.95
N ASN A 163 5.13 -20.93 8.71
CA ASN A 163 6.40 -21.65 8.86
C ASN A 163 7.35 -21.32 7.71
N ALA A 164 8.65 -21.37 8.00
CA ALA A 164 9.67 -21.31 6.98
C ALA A 164 9.71 -22.60 6.16
N GLU A 165 9.87 -22.47 4.85
CA GLU A 165 10.02 -23.60 3.92
C GLU A 165 11.41 -23.54 3.30
N ASN A 166 12.19 -24.63 3.32
CA ASN A 166 13.55 -24.68 2.75
C ASN A 166 14.53 -23.56 3.20
N GLY A 167 14.25 -22.91 4.34
CA GLY A 167 14.99 -21.77 4.87
C GLY A 167 14.58 -20.41 4.28
N HIS A 168 13.48 -20.36 3.51
CA HIS A 168 12.77 -19.16 3.11
C HIS A 168 11.76 -18.79 4.20
N VAL A 169 11.88 -17.59 4.74
CA VAL A 169 11.12 -17.16 5.92
C VAL A 169 10.03 -16.17 5.50
N PRO A 170 8.74 -16.43 5.80
CA PRO A 170 7.68 -15.47 5.53
C PRO A 170 7.88 -14.20 6.36
N SER A 171 7.58 -13.04 5.79
CA SER A 171 7.56 -11.77 6.52
C SER A 171 6.86 -10.69 5.71
N ASP A 172 6.21 -9.75 6.40
CA ASP A 172 5.62 -8.56 5.78
C ASP A 172 6.64 -7.77 4.96
N SER A 173 7.86 -7.58 5.48
CA SER A 173 8.92 -6.80 4.81
C SER A 173 9.33 -7.42 3.47
N THR A 174 9.50 -8.75 3.44
CA THR A 174 9.87 -9.46 2.21
C THR A 174 8.68 -9.51 1.26
N ALA A 175 7.45 -9.68 1.76
CA ALA A 175 6.24 -9.63 0.95
C ALA A 175 6.01 -8.26 0.30
N ALA A 176 6.17 -7.18 1.05
CA ALA A 176 6.10 -5.81 0.55
C ALA A 176 7.16 -5.55 -0.53
N SER A 177 8.42 -5.86 -0.21
CA SER A 177 9.55 -5.68 -1.13
C SER A 177 9.36 -6.50 -2.41
N PHE A 178 8.99 -7.76 -2.27
CA PHE A 178 8.78 -8.66 -3.40
C PHE A 178 7.62 -8.17 -4.27
N PHE A 179 6.49 -7.77 -3.69
CA PHE A 179 5.36 -7.21 -4.44
C PHE A 179 5.77 -5.95 -5.23
N GLY A 180 6.49 -5.00 -4.61
CA GLY A 180 7.00 -3.81 -5.29
C GLY A 180 7.97 -4.13 -6.45
N GLN A 181 8.86 -5.11 -6.23
CA GLN A 181 9.78 -5.59 -7.26
C GLN A 181 9.07 -6.30 -8.41
N VAL A 182 8.04 -7.11 -8.12
CA VAL A 182 7.20 -7.77 -9.12
C VAL A 182 6.45 -6.73 -9.95
N GLN A 183 5.85 -5.72 -9.33
CA GLN A 183 5.18 -4.63 -10.06
C GLN A 183 6.15 -3.90 -11.00
N SER A 184 7.34 -3.54 -10.52
CA SER A 184 8.36 -2.86 -11.34
C SER A 184 8.83 -3.73 -12.51
N TRP A 185 9.01 -5.02 -12.25
CA TRP A 185 9.42 -5.99 -13.26
C TRP A 185 8.35 -6.22 -14.32
N VAL A 186 7.08 -6.31 -13.92
CA VAL A 186 5.91 -6.36 -14.81
C VAL A 186 5.78 -5.08 -15.63
N ALA A 187 5.91 -3.91 -15.01
CA ALA A 187 5.87 -2.61 -15.71
C ALA A 187 6.96 -2.47 -16.78
N SER A 188 8.05 -3.22 -16.65
CA SER A 188 9.13 -3.32 -17.66
C SER A 188 8.79 -4.27 -18.83
N GLY A 189 7.54 -4.72 -18.95
CA GLY A 189 7.05 -5.57 -20.03
C GLY A 189 7.22 -7.08 -19.80
N ASN A 190 7.45 -7.51 -18.56
CA ASN A 190 7.59 -8.93 -18.21
C ASN A 190 6.29 -9.52 -17.65
N GLY A 191 6.24 -10.85 -17.50
CA GLY A 191 5.09 -11.54 -16.91
C GLY A 191 3.96 -11.89 -17.88
N GLY A 192 4.12 -11.58 -19.18
CA GLY A 192 3.13 -11.89 -20.22
C GLY A 192 2.10 -10.78 -20.40
N THR A 193 0.98 -11.10 -21.03
CA THR A 193 -0.06 -10.12 -21.40
C THR A 193 -0.88 -9.59 -20.22
N GLN A 194 -1.09 -10.43 -19.18
CA GLN A 194 -1.91 -10.11 -18.00
C GLN A 194 -1.36 -10.78 -16.74
N PRO A 195 -0.17 -10.38 -16.27
CA PRO A 195 0.41 -10.96 -15.06
C PRO A 195 -0.50 -10.78 -13.85
N THR A 196 -0.54 -11.78 -12.99
CA THR A 196 -1.37 -11.80 -11.78
C THR A 196 -0.55 -12.16 -10.54
N TYR A 197 -1.02 -11.70 -9.38
CA TYR A 197 -0.38 -11.89 -8.07
C TYR A 197 -1.33 -12.69 -7.18
N PHE A 198 -0.80 -13.66 -6.42
CA PHE A 198 -1.58 -14.82 -5.96
C PHE A 198 -2.73 -14.51 -5.02
N MET A 199 -2.76 -13.39 -4.30
CA MET A 199 -4.07 -12.96 -3.77
C MET A 199 -4.16 -11.51 -3.32
N PHE A 200 -5.37 -10.98 -3.47
CA PHE A 200 -5.77 -9.69 -2.95
C PHE A 200 -5.87 -9.70 -1.43
N HIS A 201 -6.58 -10.65 -0.81
CA HIS A 201 -6.73 -10.74 0.64
C HIS A 201 -6.31 -12.11 1.19
N ASP A 202 -5.87 -12.14 2.45
CA ASP A 202 -5.57 -13.41 3.14
C ASP A 202 -6.80 -14.31 3.16
N ASN A 203 -6.57 -15.62 3.04
CA ASN A 203 -7.65 -16.61 2.96
C ASN A 203 -7.55 -17.62 4.11
N PRO A 204 -8.33 -17.42 5.20
CA PRO A 204 -8.32 -18.32 6.35
C PRO A 204 -8.65 -19.79 6.02
N ASN A 205 -9.39 -20.05 4.93
CA ASN A 205 -9.71 -21.42 4.51
C ASN A 205 -8.49 -22.19 3.98
N LYS A 206 -7.43 -21.48 3.58
CA LYS A 206 -6.12 -22.04 3.23
C LYS A 206 -5.20 -22.25 4.46
N GLY A 207 -5.72 -22.01 5.66
CA GLY A 207 -5.04 -22.18 6.94
C GLY A 207 -4.76 -20.84 7.61
N VAL A 208 -5.17 -20.70 8.86
CA VAL A 208 -4.84 -19.52 9.67
C VAL A 208 -3.38 -19.62 10.11
N ASN A 209 -2.62 -18.53 9.96
CA ASN A 209 -1.19 -18.46 10.28
C ASN A 209 -0.32 -19.45 9.50
N THR A 210 -0.75 -19.89 8.32
CA THR A 210 0.07 -20.69 7.38
C THR A 210 0.63 -19.79 6.28
N PRO A 211 1.70 -20.19 5.58
CA PRO A 211 2.17 -19.48 4.40
C PRO A 211 1.05 -19.34 3.36
N GLU A 212 0.42 -20.46 2.99
CA GLU A 212 -0.63 -20.54 1.97
C GLU A 212 -1.85 -19.65 2.24
N GLY A 213 -2.20 -19.43 3.50
CA GLY A 213 -3.30 -18.53 3.90
C GLY A 213 -2.94 -17.04 3.97
N SER A 214 -1.67 -16.67 3.78
CA SER A 214 -1.15 -15.35 4.14
C SER A 214 -0.39 -14.57 3.05
N PHE A 215 -0.63 -14.88 1.78
CA PHE A 215 -0.05 -14.16 0.64
C PHE A 215 -0.76 -12.84 0.30
N GLY A 216 -1.85 -12.51 1.00
CA GLY A 216 -2.73 -11.40 0.66
C GLY A 216 -2.08 -10.04 0.82
N LEU A 217 -2.30 -9.18 -0.18
CA LEU A 217 -1.98 -7.75 -0.13
C LEU A 217 -2.82 -7.02 0.93
N ALA A 218 -3.96 -7.60 1.30
CA ALA A 218 -4.87 -7.21 2.36
C ALA A 218 -5.09 -8.37 3.36
N ASP A 219 -5.49 -8.06 4.58
CA ASP A 219 -5.89 -9.05 5.57
C ASP A 219 -7.21 -9.73 5.18
N ALA A 220 -7.65 -10.73 5.94
CA ALA A 220 -8.87 -11.48 5.65
C ALA A 220 -10.16 -10.63 5.66
N ASN A 221 -10.11 -9.41 6.20
CA ASN A 221 -11.23 -8.45 6.23
C ASN A 221 -11.15 -7.44 5.07
N GLY A 222 -10.12 -7.51 4.22
CA GLY A 222 -9.89 -6.59 3.11
C GLY A 222 -9.16 -5.31 3.48
N ASN A 223 -8.56 -5.22 4.69
CA ASN A 223 -7.71 -4.09 5.05
C ASN A 223 -6.33 -4.26 4.43
N TRP A 224 -5.83 -3.26 3.72
CA TRP A 224 -4.51 -3.34 3.10
C TRP A 224 -3.40 -3.60 4.13
N LYS A 225 -2.57 -4.63 3.87
CA LYS A 225 -1.34 -4.93 4.61
C LYS A 225 -0.15 -4.16 4.05
N LEU A 226 -0.27 -3.68 2.80
CA LEU A 226 0.75 -2.96 2.04
C LEU A 226 0.19 -1.61 1.56
N ASN A 227 1.02 -0.57 1.52
CA ASN A 227 0.67 0.72 0.91
C ASN A 227 0.67 0.61 -0.62
N ILE A 228 -0.45 0.22 -1.22
CA ILE A 228 -0.58 0.02 -2.68
C ILE A 228 -1.28 1.24 -3.29
N GLY A 229 -0.51 2.17 -3.88
CA GLY A 229 -1.12 3.38 -4.45
C GLY A 229 -0.24 4.47 -5.09
N SER A 230 1.08 4.30 -5.26
CA SER A 230 1.93 5.25 -6.00
C SER A 230 2.40 4.64 -7.33
N SER A 231 1.71 4.99 -8.41
CA SER A 231 2.16 4.71 -9.78
C SER A 231 3.12 5.81 -10.23
N ASP A 232 4.42 5.61 -10.03
CA ASP A 232 5.47 6.42 -10.69
C ASP A 232 6.03 5.65 -11.89
N ASN A 233 5.68 6.12 -13.09
CA ASN A 233 6.23 5.63 -14.35
C ASN A 233 7.61 6.25 -14.62
N GLY A 234 8.64 5.42 -14.62
CA GLY A 234 9.80 5.54 -15.51
C GLY A 234 10.91 6.53 -15.10
N GLY A 235 11.99 5.99 -14.53
CA GLY A 235 13.29 6.66 -14.45
C GLY A 235 14.20 5.97 -13.44
N ASN A 236 15.27 5.34 -13.93
CA ASN A 236 16.29 4.68 -13.12
C ASN A 236 16.96 5.66 -12.14
N THR A 237 16.41 5.75 -10.95
CA THR A 237 17.08 6.11 -9.70
C THR A 237 16.60 5.07 -8.69
N GLN A 238 17.51 4.47 -7.92
CA GLN A 238 17.16 3.64 -6.77
C GLN A 238 16.04 4.33 -5.96
N SER A 239 14.81 3.85 -6.13
CA SER A 239 13.64 4.36 -5.43
C SER A 239 13.69 3.81 -4.01
N THR A 240 14.04 4.68 -3.07
CA THR A 240 14.01 4.46 -1.62
C THR A 240 12.59 4.57 -1.05
N ALA A 241 11.56 4.16 -1.79
CA ALA A 241 10.18 4.24 -1.34
C ALA A 241 9.92 3.24 -0.20
N ASP A 242 10.08 3.72 1.04
CA ASP A 242 9.63 3.09 2.28
C ASP A 242 8.14 3.39 2.51
N PRO A 243 7.30 2.41 2.88
CA PRO A 243 5.94 2.67 3.37
C PRO A 243 5.85 3.62 4.57
N TYR A 244 6.95 3.92 5.27
CA TYR A 244 7.01 4.82 6.44
C TYR A 244 7.95 6.02 6.27
N ASN A 245 8.08 6.58 5.06
CA ASN A 245 8.65 7.93 4.92
C ASN A 245 7.66 8.97 5.47
N LEU A 246 7.44 8.93 6.80
CA LEU A 246 6.51 9.72 7.59
C LEU A 246 7.03 11.16 7.65
N LEU A 247 6.86 11.91 6.55
CA LEU A 247 7.12 13.36 6.52
C LEU A 247 6.03 14.15 7.27
N VAL A 248 5.06 13.44 7.87
CA VAL A 248 4.09 13.95 8.84
C VAL A 248 4.32 13.27 10.19
N PRO A 249 4.16 14.00 11.31
CA PRO A 249 4.23 13.39 12.63
C PRO A 249 3.18 12.29 12.82
N PHE A 250 3.49 11.30 13.63
CA PHE A 250 2.64 10.14 13.90
C PHE A 250 2.51 9.90 15.41
N GLN A 251 1.46 9.17 15.80
CA GLN A 251 1.33 8.59 17.12
C GLN A 251 1.71 7.10 17.09
N LEU A 252 2.22 6.62 18.23
CA LEU A 252 2.31 5.20 18.54
C LEU A 252 1.15 4.84 19.46
N VAL A 253 0.14 4.15 18.93
CA VAL A 253 -1.09 3.82 19.65
C VAL A 253 -1.06 2.37 20.12
N THR A 254 -1.17 2.16 21.43
CA THR A 254 -1.27 0.83 22.03
C THR A 254 -2.61 0.14 21.67
N THR A 255 -2.69 -1.18 21.83
CA THR A 255 -3.94 -1.94 21.65
C THR A 255 -5.10 -1.53 22.57
N LYS A 256 -4.82 -0.74 23.61
CA LYS A 256 -5.82 -0.19 24.54
C LYS A 256 -6.24 1.24 24.19
N GLY A 257 -5.79 1.78 23.05
CA GLY A 257 -6.10 3.14 22.61
C GLY A 257 -5.33 4.24 23.35
N LYS A 258 -4.38 3.87 24.21
CA LYS A 258 -3.40 4.82 24.79
C LYS A 258 -2.29 5.13 23.80
N VAL A 259 -1.66 6.28 23.94
CA VAL A 259 -0.54 6.74 23.11
C VAL A 259 0.77 6.74 23.86
N VAL A 260 1.87 6.55 23.14
CA VAL A 260 3.22 6.83 23.65
C VAL A 260 3.36 8.35 23.79
N TYR A 261 3.38 8.80 25.03
CA TYR A 261 3.39 10.20 25.45
C TYR A 261 4.67 10.48 26.21
N GLU A 262 5.32 11.61 25.92
CA GLU A 262 6.49 12.05 26.68
C GLU A 262 6.13 13.02 27.79
N TYR A 263 6.80 12.87 28.94
CA TYR A 263 6.83 13.88 29.98
C TYR A 263 8.09 13.74 30.82
N ALA A 264 8.74 14.88 31.09
CA ALA A 264 9.95 14.94 31.91
C ALA A 264 11.05 13.95 31.47
N HIS A 265 11.24 13.81 30.15
CA HIS A 265 12.20 12.92 29.50
C HIS A 265 11.93 11.41 29.68
N VAL A 266 10.71 11.04 30.10
CA VAL A 266 10.26 9.64 30.26
C VAL A 266 9.08 9.37 29.33
N LEU A 267 8.97 8.12 28.88
CA LEU A 267 7.86 7.64 28.05
C LEU A 267 6.75 7.04 28.92
N HIS A 268 5.51 7.41 28.63
CA HIS A 268 4.32 6.90 29.30
C HIS A 268 3.28 6.42 28.28
N ALA A 269 2.51 5.40 28.65
CA ALA A 269 1.29 5.03 27.95
C ALA A 269 0.13 5.86 28.51
N TYR A 270 -0.25 6.94 27.83
CA TYR A 270 -1.20 7.92 28.33
C TYR A 270 -2.49 7.97 27.50
N THR A 271 -3.54 8.62 28.03
CA THR A 271 -4.79 8.84 27.29
C THR A 271 -4.51 9.59 26.00
N ASN A 272 -5.06 9.13 24.87
CA ASN A 272 -4.94 9.82 23.60
C ASN A 272 -5.72 11.15 23.65
N ALA A 273 -5.00 12.24 23.89
CA ALA A 273 -5.53 13.60 23.95
C ALA A 273 -5.05 14.45 22.77
N HIS A 274 -4.39 13.83 21.77
CA HIS A 274 -3.88 14.46 20.55
C HIS A 274 -3.00 15.70 20.83
N GLN A 275 -2.01 15.53 21.71
CA GLN A 275 -1.14 16.62 22.19
C GLN A 275 0.28 16.52 21.60
N PHE A 276 1.03 17.61 21.58
CA PHE A 276 2.39 17.62 21.03
C PHE A 276 3.33 16.54 21.58
N GLN A 277 3.14 16.16 22.83
CA GLN A 277 3.95 15.17 23.55
C GLN A 277 3.70 13.73 23.09
N ASP A 278 2.60 13.46 22.39
CA ASP A 278 2.30 12.13 21.84
C ASP A 278 2.65 11.99 20.35
N LEU A 279 3.29 13.01 19.78
CA LEU A 279 3.69 13.09 18.38
C LEU A 279 5.17 12.83 18.16
N TRP A 280 5.44 12.00 17.17
CA TRP A 280 6.76 11.48 16.86
C TRP A 280 7.12 11.72 15.38
N TYR A 281 8.40 11.95 15.11
CA TYR A 281 8.99 11.90 13.78
C TYR A 281 9.89 10.68 13.66
N TYR A 282 9.89 10.04 12.50
CA TYR A 282 10.76 8.89 12.24
C TYR A 282 11.71 9.21 11.11
N ASN A 283 13.00 9.28 11.44
CA ASN A 283 14.04 9.46 10.43
C ASN A 283 14.57 8.09 10.03
N LYS A 284 14.17 7.61 8.84
CA LYS A 284 14.64 6.31 8.33
C LYS A 284 16.16 6.23 8.16
N ALA A 285 16.80 7.31 7.71
CA ALA A 285 18.24 7.32 7.45
C ALA A 285 19.04 7.09 8.75
N THR A 286 18.58 7.66 9.85
CA THR A 286 19.23 7.49 11.17
C THR A 286 18.58 6.40 12.03
N MET A 287 17.39 5.93 11.63
CA MET A 287 16.47 5.05 12.36
C MET A 287 16.00 5.61 13.71
N GLN A 288 15.96 6.93 13.85
CA GLN A 288 15.59 7.57 15.11
C GLN A 288 14.10 7.92 15.15
N ILE A 289 13.48 7.71 16.31
CA ILE A 289 12.14 8.20 16.63
C ILE A 289 12.34 9.43 17.53
N LYS A 290 11.99 10.60 17.02
CA LYS A 290 12.19 11.90 17.66
C LYS A 290 10.86 12.47 18.13
N SER A 291 10.79 12.80 19.42
CA SER A 291 9.71 13.56 20.03
C SER A 291 9.55 14.89 19.32
N ARG A 292 8.31 15.23 19.00
CA ARG A 292 7.98 16.52 18.43
C ARG A 292 8.08 17.65 19.46
N SER A 293 7.69 17.37 20.70
CA SER A 293 7.50 18.37 21.76
C SER A 293 8.82 18.99 22.20
N ASP A 294 9.80 18.17 22.56
CA ASP A 294 11.10 18.60 23.09
C ASP A 294 12.28 18.33 22.15
N GLY A 295 12.05 17.61 21.04
CA GLY A 295 13.07 17.32 20.05
C GLY A 295 14.08 16.25 20.48
N LEU A 296 13.80 15.48 21.51
CA LEU A 296 14.65 14.37 21.96
C LEU A 296 14.28 13.06 21.26
N CYS A 297 15.19 12.10 21.24
CA CYS A 297 15.01 10.80 20.61
C CYS A 297 14.73 9.71 21.65
N ILE A 298 13.90 8.73 21.29
CA ILE A 298 13.73 7.51 22.09
C ILE A 298 15.08 6.79 22.13
N ASP A 299 15.59 6.57 23.34
CA ASP A 299 16.93 6.05 23.61
C ASP A 299 16.80 4.83 24.54
N ALA A 300 17.33 3.69 24.12
CA ALA A 300 17.42 2.50 24.96
C ALA A 300 18.83 2.39 25.55
N PHE A 301 18.99 2.54 26.86
CA PHE A 301 20.31 2.51 27.50
C PHE A 301 20.46 1.31 28.44
N LEU A 302 21.71 0.87 28.63
CA LEU A 302 22.04 -0.21 29.57
C LEU A 302 22.35 0.38 30.94
N GLY A 303 21.56 0.04 31.95
CA GLY A 303 21.79 0.43 33.33
C GLY A 303 22.94 -0.32 34.01
N ASP A 304 23.34 0.16 35.19
CA ASP A 304 24.41 -0.45 35.99
C ASP A 304 24.12 -1.91 36.38
N ASP A 305 22.83 -2.23 36.53
CA ASP A 305 22.31 -3.57 36.83
C ASP A 305 22.28 -4.53 35.63
N LYS A 306 22.84 -4.08 34.48
CA LYS A 306 22.90 -4.82 33.21
C LYS A 306 21.54 -5.08 32.56
N LYS A 307 20.52 -4.29 32.89
CA LYS A 307 19.23 -4.29 32.19
C LYS A 307 19.09 -3.10 31.26
N TYR A 308 18.28 -3.25 30.23
CA TYR A 308 17.94 -2.16 29.33
C TYR A 308 16.77 -1.35 29.91
N TYR A 309 16.86 -0.03 29.73
CA TYR A 309 15.85 0.96 30.07
C TYR A 309 15.59 1.85 28.86
N VAL A 310 14.51 2.63 28.91
CA VAL A 310 14.19 3.60 27.86
C VAL A 310 13.90 4.97 28.47
N HIS A 311 14.38 6.01 27.79
CA HIS A 311 14.17 7.42 28.12
C HIS A 311 14.25 8.27 26.85
N LEU A 312 14.10 9.58 26.99
CA LEU A 312 14.40 10.53 25.93
C LEU A 312 15.79 11.12 26.10
N TYR A 313 16.55 11.17 25.01
CA TYR A 313 17.91 11.72 25.01
C TYR A 313 18.21 12.51 23.74
N ASP A 314 19.28 13.32 23.77
CA ASP A 314 19.70 14.10 22.61
C ASP A 314 19.95 13.21 21.39
N CYS A 315 19.38 13.60 20.24
CA CYS A 315 19.45 12.81 19.01
C CYS A 315 20.85 12.79 18.37
N GLY A 316 21.73 13.73 18.72
CA GLY A 316 23.04 13.88 18.10
C GLY A 316 23.00 13.93 16.57
N ASP A 317 24.01 13.35 15.93
CA ASP A 317 24.14 13.25 14.47
C ASP A 317 23.44 12.02 13.86
N GLY A 318 22.72 11.24 14.67
CA GLY A 318 22.05 10.01 14.27
C GLY A 318 22.95 8.78 14.11
N SER A 319 24.23 8.87 14.48
CA SER A 319 25.14 7.71 14.50
C SER A 319 24.93 6.80 15.72
N ASN A 320 24.33 7.32 16.79
CA ASN A 320 24.16 6.61 18.05
C ASN A 320 23.30 5.34 17.87
N GLY A 321 23.88 4.18 18.16
CA GLY A 321 23.26 2.86 17.92
C GLY A 321 22.09 2.55 18.85
N ASN A 322 22.06 3.15 20.04
CA ASN A 322 21.06 2.85 21.07
C ASN A 322 19.75 3.66 20.91
N GLN A 323 19.67 4.50 19.88
CA GLN A 323 18.48 5.27 19.50
C GLN A 323 17.88 4.78 18.17
N LYS A 324 18.31 3.60 17.70
CA LYS A 324 17.88 3.06 16.41
C LYS A 324 16.72 2.12 16.61
N TRP A 325 15.59 2.44 15.99
CA TRP A 325 14.34 1.70 16.11
C TRP A 325 13.82 1.32 14.72
N SER A 326 13.36 0.08 14.59
CA SER A 326 12.62 -0.42 13.44
C SER A 326 11.14 -0.46 13.80
N LEU A 327 10.32 0.20 12.99
CA LEU A 327 8.86 0.11 13.06
C LEU A 327 8.42 -1.04 12.15
N GLN A 328 8.12 -2.20 12.73
CA GLN A 328 7.79 -3.41 11.98
C GLN A 328 6.86 -4.33 12.76
N ASN A 329 6.00 -5.07 12.07
CA ASN A 329 5.10 -6.08 12.68
C ASN A 329 4.22 -5.51 13.81
N GLN A 330 3.76 -4.26 13.66
CA GLN A 330 3.06 -3.50 14.72
C GLN A 330 3.87 -3.39 16.03
N LYS A 331 5.20 -3.39 15.96
CA LYS A 331 6.09 -3.22 17.11
C LYS A 331 7.09 -2.09 16.85
N VAL A 332 7.63 -1.56 17.94
CA VAL A 332 8.79 -0.67 17.94
C VAL A 332 9.97 -1.48 18.45
N VAL A 333 10.80 -1.98 17.52
CA VAL A 333 11.88 -2.93 17.78
C VAL A 333 13.22 -2.21 17.75
N HIS A 334 14.11 -2.45 18.71
CA HIS A 334 15.43 -1.86 18.68
C HIS A 334 16.27 -2.46 17.55
N ALA A 335 16.83 -1.63 16.67
CA ALA A 335 17.48 -2.07 15.43
C ALA A 335 18.85 -2.72 15.67
N VAL A 336 19.56 -2.35 16.74
CA VAL A 336 20.87 -2.95 17.11
C VAL A 336 20.68 -4.17 18.04
N HIS A 337 19.57 -4.22 18.77
CA HIS A 337 19.22 -5.29 19.70
C HIS A 337 17.86 -5.85 19.29
N PRO A 338 17.77 -6.67 18.24
CA PRO A 338 16.50 -7.00 17.58
C PRO A 338 15.51 -7.80 18.43
N ASN A 339 15.95 -8.31 19.59
CA ASN A 339 15.09 -8.94 20.59
C ASN A 339 14.62 -7.98 21.68
N LEU A 340 14.86 -6.67 21.55
CA LEU A 340 14.43 -5.63 22.48
C LEU A 340 13.31 -4.80 21.85
N CYS A 341 12.14 -4.75 22.47
CA CYS A 341 10.94 -4.08 21.97
C CYS A 341 10.45 -3.05 23.00
N LEU A 342 9.82 -1.95 22.56
CA LEU A 342 8.99 -1.16 23.47
C LEU A 342 7.86 -2.04 24.02
N ASP A 343 7.53 -1.83 25.29
CA ASP A 343 6.49 -2.57 26.02
C ASP A 343 5.71 -1.59 26.91
N ALA A 344 4.40 -1.51 26.66
CA ALA A 344 3.48 -0.70 27.45
C ALA A 344 2.65 -1.61 28.35
N ASP A 345 3.18 -1.94 29.53
CA ASP A 345 2.48 -2.79 30.50
C ASP A 345 1.26 -2.04 31.08
N PRO A 346 0.02 -2.47 30.79
CA PRO A 346 -1.18 -1.81 31.28
C PRO A 346 -1.37 -1.96 32.79
N THR A 347 -0.59 -2.83 33.45
CA THR A 347 -0.64 -3.06 34.90
C THR A 347 0.36 -2.21 35.67
N ASP A 348 1.28 -1.50 35.00
CA ASP A 348 2.19 -0.58 35.66
C ASP A 348 1.40 0.61 36.26
N PRO A 349 1.40 0.80 37.60
CA PRO A 349 0.71 1.92 38.23
C PRO A 349 1.24 3.30 37.78
N ASN A 350 2.48 3.36 37.29
CA ASN A 350 3.10 4.59 36.77
C ASN A 350 2.85 4.78 35.27
N GLN A 351 2.21 3.80 34.62
CA GLN A 351 1.95 3.77 33.18
C GLN A 351 3.23 4.00 32.35
N GLY A 352 4.38 3.57 32.88
CA GLY A 352 5.66 3.73 32.23
C GLY A 352 5.75 2.82 31.01
N ILE A 353 6.32 3.36 29.93
CA ILE A 353 6.77 2.53 28.82
C ILE A 353 8.17 2.07 29.13
N GLN A 354 8.40 0.77 28.97
CA GLN A 354 9.69 0.14 29.17
C GLN A 354 10.17 -0.51 27.88
N VAL A 355 11.34 -1.14 27.95
CA VAL A 355 11.81 -2.08 26.94
C VAL A 355 11.82 -3.48 27.51
N TRP A 356 11.42 -4.46 26.70
CA TRP A 356 11.38 -5.85 27.08
C TRP A 356 11.78 -6.77 25.93
N GLU A 357 11.97 -8.06 26.21
CA GLU A 357 12.14 -9.06 25.18
C GLU A 357 10.96 -9.05 24.19
N CYS A 358 11.23 -9.13 22.89
CA CYS A 358 10.20 -9.14 21.86
C CYS A 358 9.38 -10.44 21.88
N VAL A 359 8.15 -10.41 22.41
CA VAL A 359 7.28 -11.60 22.55
C VAL A 359 6.18 -11.62 21.49
N SER A 360 6.09 -12.68 20.68
CA SER A 360 5.03 -12.83 19.67
C SER A 360 3.64 -12.88 20.32
N GLY A 361 2.66 -12.18 19.75
CA GLY A 361 1.29 -12.12 20.26
C GLY A 361 1.09 -11.34 21.57
N ASN A 362 2.14 -10.77 22.16
CA ASN A 362 2.02 -9.93 23.35
C ASN A 362 1.41 -8.57 22.96
N THR A 363 0.18 -8.32 23.40
CA THR A 363 -0.60 -7.12 23.08
C THR A 363 -0.07 -5.84 23.72
N ASN A 364 0.78 -5.93 24.75
CA ASN A 364 1.47 -4.79 25.37
C ASN A 364 2.59 -4.23 24.50
N GLN A 365 3.08 -5.02 23.53
CA GLN A 365 4.15 -4.64 22.60
C GLN A 365 3.62 -4.26 21.22
N ILE A 366 2.30 -4.23 21.06
CA ILE A 366 1.65 -3.86 19.81
C ILE A 366 1.38 -2.36 19.82
N PHE A 367 2.03 -1.64 18.91
CA PHE A 367 1.89 -0.23 18.64
C PHE A 367 1.48 -0.01 17.19
N THR A 368 0.30 0.54 17.00
CA THR A 368 -0.17 1.01 15.71
C THR A 368 0.44 2.38 15.43
N VAL A 369 1.19 2.50 14.33
CA VAL A 369 1.64 3.79 13.80
C VAL A 369 0.45 4.44 13.11
N THR A 370 -0.05 5.54 13.65
CA THR A 370 -1.10 6.33 13.03
C THR A 370 -0.56 7.69 12.67
N ALA A 371 -0.72 8.14 11.43
CA ALA A 371 -0.48 9.55 11.11
C ALA A 371 -1.42 10.37 12.00
N GLU A 372 -0.88 11.25 12.86
CA GLU A 372 -1.75 12.16 13.59
C GLU A 372 -2.29 13.13 12.57
N THR A 373 -3.60 13.22 12.50
CA THR A 373 -4.30 14.05 11.54
C THR A 373 -5.26 15.02 12.17
N HIS A 374 -5.39 15.02 13.50
CA HIS A 374 -6.08 16.06 14.26
C HIS A 374 -5.15 17.23 14.52
N HIS A 375 -5.73 18.41 14.71
CA HIS A 375 -5.02 19.66 15.01
C HIS A 375 -3.96 20.05 13.98
N MET A 376 -4.11 19.63 12.72
CA MET A 376 -3.14 20.00 11.67
C MET A 376 -3.45 21.36 11.06
N THR A 377 -2.43 21.97 10.48
CA THR A 377 -2.53 23.11 9.59
C THR A 377 -1.68 22.88 8.34
N LEU A 378 -2.17 23.38 7.20
CA LEU A 378 -1.43 23.39 5.94
C LEU A 378 -0.80 24.75 5.75
N ALA A 379 0.54 24.81 5.82
CA ALA A 379 1.30 26.04 5.72
C ALA A 379 2.03 26.18 4.38
N SER A 380 2.02 27.36 3.78
CA SER A 380 2.87 27.71 2.63
C SER A 380 3.63 28.98 2.94
N GLY A 381 4.92 28.85 3.27
CA GLY A 381 5.71 29.94 3.83
C GLY A 381 5.11 30.44 5.14
N ASN A 382 4.68 31.71 5.18
CA ASN A 382 4.02 32.32 6.33
C ASN A 382 2.49 32.32 6.23
N LEU A 383 1.91 31.59 5.29
CA LEU A 383 0.46 31.47 5.12
C LEU A 383 -0.05 30.13 5.66
N VAL A 384 -1.25 30.11 6.25
CA VAL A 384 -1.94 28.91 6.71
C VAL A 384 -3.35 28.83 6.12
N LEU A 385 -3.78 27.63 5.73
CA LEU A 385 -5.15 27.37 5.28
C LEU A 385 -6.12 27.56 6.44
N ALA A 386 -7.03 28.52 6.31
CA ALA A 386 -8.01 28.83 7.34
C ALA A 386 -9.41 29.07 6.78
N VAL A 387 -10.42 28.76 7.60
CA VAL A 387 -11.81 29.15 7.36
C VAL A 387 -11.98 30.65 7.65
N GLN A 388 -12.68 31.34 6.76
CA GLN A 388 -12.90 32.78 6.86
C GLN A 388 -14.07 33.08 7.82
N GLY A 389 -13.75 33.32 9.10
CA GLY A 389 -14.73 33.68 10.11
C GLY A 389 -15.85 32.63 10.24
N ASN A 390 -17.11 33.08 10.14
CA ASN A 390 -18.29 32.20 10.18
C ASN A 390 -18.83 31.85 8.78
N SER A 391 -18.05 32.03 7.72
CA SER A 391 -18.44 31.68 6.35
C SER A 391 -18.01 30.25 5.99
N ASP A 392 -18.45 29.78 4.83
CA ASP A 392 -17.96 28.55 4.19
C ASP A 392 -16.67 28.77 3.38
N GLN A 393 -16.18 30.00 3.28
CA GLN A 393 -15.02 30.30 2.44
C GLN A 393 -13.73 29.92 3.17
N VAL A 394 -12.76 29.44 2.39
CA VAL A 394 -11.39 29.16 2.87
C VAL A 394 -10.40 30.12 2.23
N GLN A 395 -9.31 30.40 2.91
CA GLN A 395 -8.19 31.18 2.39
C GLN A 395 -6.87 30.70 3.00
N PHE A 396 -5.77 30.93 2.30
CA PHE A 396 -4.46 30.95 2.91
C PHE A 396 -4.19 32.37 3.41
N ARG A 397 -4.11 32.55 4.73
CA ARG A 397 -3.85 33.85 5.35
C ARG A 397 -2.55 33.84 6.15
N PRO A 398 -1.92 35.01 6.39
CA PRO A 398 -0.74 35.09 7.24
C PRO A 398 -0.97 34.48 8.63
N VAL A 399 0.06 33.80 9.14
CA VAL A 399 0.13 33.35 10.53
C VAL A 399 -0.02 34.55 11.47
N GLN A 400 -0.90 34.43 12.46
CA GLN A 400 -1.06 35.43 13.50
C GLN A 400 -0.08 35.12 14.64
N GLY A 401 0.96 35.95 14.78
CA GLY A 401 2.01 35.73 15.78
C GLY A 401 3.08 34.77 15.27
N SER A 402 3.19 33.59 15.90
CA SER A 402 4.18 32.57 15.54
C SER A 402 3.52 31.29 15.06
N MET A 403 4.28 30.41 14.41
CA MET A 403 3.76 29.11 13.99
C MET A 403 3.28 28.26 15.19
N ALA A 404 3.86 28.44 16.38
CA ALA A 404 3.37 27.82 17.60
C ALA A 404 1.99 28.35 18.04
N ALA A 405 1.66 29.61 17.72
CA ALA A 405 0.39 30.21 18.10
C ALA A 405 -0.80 29.67 17.30
N VAL A 406 -0.56 29.06 16.13
CA VAL A 406 -1.62 28.48 15.29
C VAL A 406 -2.32 27.30 15.98
N TYR A 407 -1.68 26.66 16.95
CA TYR A 407 -2.32 25.63 17.78
C TYR A 407 -3.55 26.13 18.55
N SER A 408 -3.64 27.44 18.81
CA SER A 408 -4.81 28.06 19.44
C SER A 408 -5.76 28.72 18.43
N ASP A 409 -5.45 28.61 17.15
CA ASP A 409 -6.18 29.23 16.05
C ASP A 409 -7.05 28.18 15.34
N ALA A 410 -8.17 27.81 15.96
CA ALA A 410 -9.08 26.78 15.46
C ALA A 410 -9.54 27.02 14.01
N SER A 411 -9.49 28.26 13.52
CA SER A 411 -9.84 28.57 12.14
C SER A 411 -8.82 28.08 11.12
N ALA A 412 -7.56 27.90 11.53
CA ALA A 412 -6.47 27.36 10.73
C ALA A 412 -6.16 25.88 11.04
N LEU A 413 -6.92 25.27 11.96
CA LEU A 413 -6.78 23.88 12.34
C LEU A 413 -7.80 22.99 11.64
N TRP A 414 -7.32 21.82 11.26
CA TRP A 414 -8.03 20.82 10.50
C TRP A 414 -7.78 19.44 11.09
N THR A 415 -8.76 18.57 10.91
CA THR A 415 -8.66 17.14 11.15
C THR A 415 -8.77 16.41 9.80
N LEU A 416 -7.74 15.70 9.33
CA LEU A 416 -7.79 14.88 8.10
C LEU A 416 -7.96 13.40 8.44
N ASP A 417 -9.18 12.91 8.54
CA ASP A 417 -9.38 11.49 8.83
C ASP A 417 -8.80 10.61 7.70
N PRO A 418 -7.75 9.80 7.94
CA PRO A 418 -7.12 8.99 6.88
C PRO A 418 -7.98 7.81 6.45
N SER A 419 -8.98 7.42 7.25
CA SER A 419 -9.90 6.31 6.92
C SER A 419 -11.00 6.74 5.95
N THR A 420 -11.45 8.00 6.03
CA THR A 420 -12.50 8.56 5.18
C THR A 420 -11.99 9.56 4.15
N GLY A 421 -10.79 10.13 4.35
CA GLY A 421 -10.22 11.23 3.57
C GLY A 421 -10.85 12.59 3.83
N LEU A 422 -11.75 12.69 4.82
CA LEU A 422 -12.43 13.95 5.15
C LEU A 422 -11.46 14.91 5.85
N MET A 423 -11.33 16.13 5.31
CA MET A 423 -10.57 17.21 5.93
C MET A 423 -11.51 18.18 6.64
N LYS A 424 -11.76 17.96 7.92
CA LYS A 424 -12.73 18.69 8.75
C LYS A 424 -12.08 19.91 9.41
N SER A 425 -12.69 21.07 9.25
CA SER A 425 -12.34 22.30 9.98
C SER A 425 -12.68 22.14 11.47
N GLU A 426 -11.75 22.50 12.33
CA GLU A 426 -11.95 22.41 13.79
C GLU A 426 -12.78 23.57 14.33
N THR A 427 -12.84 24.69 13.62
CA THR A 427 -13.70 25.82 14.00
C THR A 427 -15.17 25.64 13.60
N THR A 428 -15.47 25.04 12.44
CA THR A 428 -16.84 24.93 11.92
C THR A 428 -17.38 23.51 11.94
N SER A 429 -16.53 22.50 12.16
CA SER A 429 -16.89 21.08 12.02
C SER A 429 -17.38 20.68 10.62
N GLN A 430 -17.13 21.51 9.60
CA GLN A 430 -17.43 21.25 8.20
C GLN A 430 -16.18 20.76 7.44
N CYS A 431 -16.37 20.03 6.35
CA CYS A 431 -15.29 19.43 5.58
C CYS A 431 -14.95 20.24 4.34
N LEU A 432 -13.65 20.28 4.00
CA LEU A 432 -13.16 20.89 2.76
C LEU A 432 -13.79 20.19 1.55
N ASP A 433 -14.44 20.96 0.69
CA ASP A 433 -15.25 20.49 -0.43
C ASP A 433 -14.85 21.18 -1.73
N ALA A 434 -14.53 20.38 -2.75
CA ALA A 434 -14.18 20.82 -4.09
C ALA A 434 -15.22 20.40 -5.13
N TYR A 435 -16.45 20.90 -5.00
CA TYR A 435 -17.59 20.57 -5.87
C TYR A 435 -17.43 20.85 -7.38
N GLN A 436 -16.35 21.50 -7.81
CA GLN A 436 -16.08 21.81 -9.22
C GLN A 436 -14.80 21.12 -9.70
N PRO A 437 -14.88 19.92 -10.32
CA PRO A 437 -13.72 19.14 -10.75
C PRO A 437 -13.06 19.68 -12.04
N LYS A 438 -12.54 20.91 -11.99
CA LYS A 438 -11.87 21.61 -13.10
C LYS A 438 -10.75 22.49 -12.58
N ASN A 439 -9.80 22.85 -13.44
CA ASN A 439 -8.79 23.87 -13.13
C ASN A 439 -9.48 25.20 -12.74
N GLY A 440 -9.12 25.73 -11.58
CA GLY A 440 -9.75 26.93 -11.01
C GLY A 440 -11.10 26.63 -10.34
N GLY A 441 -11.40 25.37 -10.06
CA GLY A 441 -12.60 24.95 -9.35
C GLY A 441 -12.59 25.44 -7.90
N ALA A 442 -13.66 26.13 -7.50
CA ALA A 442 -13.77 26.69 -6.15
C ALA A 442 -13.74 25.60 -5.07
N ILE A 443 -13.15 25.95 -3.94
CA ILE A 443 -13.18 25.15 -2.71
C ILE A 443 -13.82 25.96 -1.59
N HIS A 444 -14.50 25.27 -0.69
CA HIS A 444 -15.18 25.84 0.47
C HIS A 444 -15.32 24.76 1.55
N THR A 445 -15.90 25.08 2.69
CA THR A 445 -16.32 24.08 3.68
C THR A 445 -17.79 23.75 3.55
N TYR A 446 -18.15 22.48 3.63
CA TYR A 446 -19.53 22.03 3.60
C TYR A 446 -19.79 20.93 4.63
N ALA A 447 -21.05 20.56 4.86
CA ALA A 447 -21.38 19.47 5.76
C ALA A 447 -20.59 18.20 5.39
N CYS A 448 -19.93 17.61 6.38
CA CYS A 448 -19.12 16.40 6.19
C CYS A 448 -19.99 15.20 5.81
N ASP A 449 -19.68 14.57 4.69
CA ASP A 449 -20.27 13.30 4.27
C ASP A 449 -19.17 12.41 3.68
N PRO A 450 -18.80 11.28 4.33
CA PRO A 450 -17.75 10.38 3.83
C PRO A 450 -18.11 9.73 2.48
N ASN A 451 -19.37 9.79 2.05
CA ASN A 451 -19.79 9.32 0.73
C ASN A 451 -19.75 10.42 -0.34
N ASN A 452 -19.62 11.69 0.06
CA ASN A 452 -19.49 12.80 -0.87
C ASN A 452 -18.08 12.79 -1.47
N ARG A 453 -18.01 12.35 -2.73
CA ARG A 453 -16.76 12.20 -3.46
C ARG A 453 -15.95 13.49 -3.55
N ASN A 454 -16.57 14.67 -3.46
CA ASN A 454 -15.91 15.99 -3.58
C ASN A 454 -15.17 16.42 -2.28
N GLN A 455 -15.25 15.62 -1.21
CA GLN A 455 -14.68 15.95 0.11
C GLN A 455 -13.52 15.02 0.50
N ILE A 456 -13.04 14.20 -0.43
CA ILE A 456 -12.08 13.14 -0.13
C ILE A 456 -10.68 13.59 -0.56
N TRP A 457 -9.83 13.83 0.42
CA TRP A 457 -8.48 14.37 0.26
C TRP A 457 -7.44 13.40 0.80
N ARG A 458 -6.21 13.56 0.31
CA ARG A 458 -5.03 12.86 0.82
C ARG A 458 -3.84 13.80 0.73
N TYR A 459 -3.14 13.98 1.83
CA TYR A 459 -1.85 14.65 1.81
C TYR A 459 -0.78 13.72 1.27
N ASP A 460 -0.06 14.16 0.24
CA ASP A 460 1.11 13.48 -0.30
C ASP A 460 2.37 14.08 0.35
N PRO A 461 3.00 13.37 1.29
CA PRO A 461 4.17 13.88 2.00
C PRO A 461 5.38 14.11 1.07
N LEU A 462 5.54 13.31 0.01
CA LEU A 462 6.71 13.37 -0.86
C LEU A 462 6.71 14.63 -1.72
N THR A 463 5.55 14.98 -2.27
CA THR A 463 5.38 16.20 -3.06
C THR A 463 4.91 17.38 -2.23
N GLN A 464 4.51 17.14 -0.97
CA GLN A 464 3.89 18.10 -0.06
C GLN A 464 2.61 18.71 -0.64
N GLN A 465 1.85 17.95 -1.44
CA GLN A 465 0.59 18.39 -2.03
C GLN A 465 -0.60 17.81 -1.27
N LEU A 466 -1.64 18.62 -1.03
CA LEU A 466 -2.96 18.07 -0.69
C LEU A 466 -3.66 17.67 -1.98
N ARG A 467 -3.75 16.37 -2.24
CA ARG A 467 -4.34 15.79 -3.45
C ARG A 467 -5.80 15.46 -3.23
N HIS A 468 -6.61 15.69 -4.24
CA HIS A 468 -7.99 15.24 -4.25
C HIS A 468 -8.04 13.76 -4.66
N VAL A 469 -8.76 12.92 -3.91
CA VAL A 469 -8.80 11.46 -4.13
C VAL A 469 -9.79 11.09 -5.24
N SER A 470 -11.01 11.63 -5.22
CA SER A 470 -12.02 11.28 -6.23
C SER A 470 -11.84 12.00 -7.56
N HIS A 471 -11.50 13.29 -7.54
CA HIS A 471 -11.10 14.09 -8.70
C HIS A 471 -9.60 13.85 -8.98
N GLN A 472 -9.28 12.65 -9.46
CA GLN A 472 -7.91 12.23 -9.71
C GLN A 472 -7.17 13.24 -10.60
N GLY A 473 -5.94 13.58 -10.20
CA GLY A 473 -5.11 14.55 -10.91
C GLY A 473 -5.29 16.00 -10.44
N TYR A 474 -6.22 16.31 -9.53
CA TYR A 474 -6.37 17.63 -8.94
C TYR A 474 -5.74 17.74 -7.55
N CYS A 475 -5.14 18.90 -7.28
CA CYS A 475 -4.48 19.28 -6.03
C CYS A 475 -5.05 20.61 -5.53
N LEU A 476 -5.00 20.82 -4.21
CA LEU A 476 -5.19 22.14 -3.61
C LEU A 476 -4.11 23.09 -4.13
N ASP A 477 -4.52 24.31 -4.49
CA ASP A 477 -3.66 25.34 -5.03
C ASP A 477 -3.94 26.67 -4.30
N LEU A 478 -2.89 27.41 -3.92
CA LEU A 478 -3.01 28.75 -3.33
C LEU A 478 -3.72 29.73 -4.29
N GLY A 479 -3.64 29.45 -5.59
CA GLY A 479 -4.16 30.25 -6.68
C GLY A 479 -3.32 31.50 -7.00
N SER A 480 -2.69 32.10 -5.99
CA SER A 480 -1.69 33.16 -6.14
C SER A 480 -0.83 33.28 -4.88
N ALA A 481 0.21 34.11 -4.94
CA ALA A 481 1.10 34.33 -3.79
C ALA A 481 0.41 34.94 -2.55
N SER A 482 -0.78 35.54 -2.71
CA SER A 482 -1.55 36.06 -1.57
C SER A 482 -2.32 34.97 -0.84
N GLY A 483 -2.65 33.86 -1.51
CA GLY A 483 -3.44 32.78 -0.95
C GLY A 483 -4.93 33.10 -0.72
N ALA A 484 -5.42 34.26 -1.16
CA ALA A 484 -6.74 34.76 -0.79
C ALA A 484 -7.92 33.95 -1.35
N THR A 485 -7.74 33.31 -2.50
CA THR A 485 -8.79 32.54 -3.20
C THR A 485 -8.21 31.22 -3.69
N PRO A 486 -7.96 30.26 -2.78
CA PRO A 486 -7.46 28.96 -3.16
C PRO A 486 -8.52 28.22 -3.97
N TYR A 487 -8.07 27.28 -4.79
CA TYR A 487 -8.90 26.47 -5.67
C TYR A 487 -8.24 25.11 -5.90
N ILE A 488 -8.92 24.22 -6.64
CA ILE A 488 -8.24 23.03 -7.17
C ILE A 488 -7.64 23.30 -8.56
N TRP A 489 -6.47 22.72 -8.80
CA TRP A 489 -5.79 22.75 -10.09
C TRP A 489 -5.12 21.42 -10.38
N THR A 490 -4.80 21.16 -11.64
CA THR A 490 -4.03 19.97 -12.03
C THR A 490 -2.75 19.90 -11.20
N CYS A 491 -2.47 18.76 -10.59
CA CYS A 491 -1.30 18.58 -9.76
C CYS A 491 -0.01 18.84 -10.57
N HIS A 492 0.80 19.78 -10.11
CA HIS A 492 2.12 20.05 -10.68
C HIS A 492 3.12 18.95 -10.31
N THR A 493 4.06 18.68 -11.22
CA THR A 493 5.13 17.72 -10.98
C THR A 493 6.33 18.40 -10.31
N PRO A 494 7.18 17.65 -9.56
CA PRO A 494 8.41 18.21 -9.00
C PRO A 494 9.30 18.84 -10.09
N GLY A 495 9.63 20.13 -9.94
CA GLY A 495 10.42 20.89 -10.91
C GLY A 495 9.62 21.88 -11.77
N ASP A 496 8.28 21.79 -11.76
CA ASP A 496 7.42 22.83 -12.33
C ASP A 496 7.53 24.13 -11.51
N THR A 497 7.67 25.27 -12.18
CA THR A 497 7.68 26.60 -11.53
C THR A 497 6.44 26.87 -10.69
N TRP A 498 5.29 26.28 -11.06
CA TRP A 498 4.02 26.47 -10.36
C TRP A 498 3.84 25.53 -9.16
N MET A 499 4.74 24.57 -8.98
CA MET A 499 4.73 23.65 -7.83
C MET A 499 4.74 24.38 -6.48
N THR A 500 5.33 25.57 -6.42
CA THR A 500 5.35 26.39 -5.19
C THR A 500 3.95 26.76 -4.68
N TYR A 501 2.93 26.79 -5.54
CA TYR A 501 1.55 27.11 -5.16
C TYR A 501 0.74 25.89 -4.72
N GLN A 502 1.29 24.68 -4.84
CA GLN A 502 0.65 23.44 -4.39
C GLN A 502 1.47 22.75 -3.31
N LYS A 503 2.52 23.41 -2.80
CA LYS A 503 3.43 22.87 -1.80
C LYS A 503 3.05 23.40 -0.42
N PHE A 504 2.63 22.50 0.45
CA PHE A 504 2.17 22.77 1.81
C PHE A 504 2.98 21.98 2.82
N THR A 505 3.60 22.68 3.76
CA THR A 505 4.17 22.06 4.94
C THR A 505 3.04 21.64 5.85
N TYR A 506 3.02 20.36 6.18
CA TYR A 506 2.15 19.83 7.20
C TYR A 506 2.71 20.15 8.58
N THR A 507 1.93 20.83 9.41
CA THR A 507 2.31 21.14 10.80
C THR A 507 1.12 20.87 11.72
N VAL A 508 1.34 20.24 12.88
CA VAL A 508 0.34 20.16 14.00
C VAL A 508 0.60 21.26 15.03
#